data_AF-A0A2P8PWL8-F1
#
_entry.id   AF-A0A2P8PWL8-F1
#
_cell.length_a   1.000
_cell.length_b   1.000
_cell.length_c   1.000
_cell.angle_alpha   90.00
_cell.angle_beta   90.00
_cell.angle_gamma   90.00
#
_symmetry.space_group_name_H-M   'P 1'
#
loop_
_entity.id
_entity.type
_entity.pdbx_description
1 polymer ?
#
loop_
_entity_poly.entity_id
_entity_poly.type
_entity_poly.pdbx_seq_one_letter_code
_entity_poly.pdbx_strand_id
1 'polypeptide(L)'
;MPEWPVAEPRKLTFDDPVTALHVRIANGTVNVVAIDEGPAHLEVSAIEGPPLMVTQENGTLTVAYEDLPWKGFLKWLDRKAWRRSAVVSLAVPAQTRVEVGVISATAVVSGINGRAVVKGISGDTTLVGLTGPVRADTVSGNVEVQALTGDLRLNSVSGDLTVIEGSSPSVRVDSISGSVIVDLDPAGRSSDIRLTSISGEIAVRLPHPADAEVEVDSASGTVSSAFEDLRIDGQWGAKKITGRLGAGNGRLKATTVSGSIALLRRPPAEDEPWDEEVDFRKKADIGEDDSRDTAPAPPGTGPTSETPASATTSTPATVSTPSADASDADAPTALDGSPDGPTHEKGL
;
A
#
# COMPACT_ATOMS: atom_id res chain seq x y z
N MET A 1 -12.59 6.38 -29.95
CA MET A 1 -11.84 6.15 -28.71
C MET A 1 -10.54 5.45 -29.09
N PRO A 2 -9.37 6.09 -28.89
CA PRO A 2 -8.10 5.40 -29.05
C PRO A 2 -7.98 4.25 -28.03
N GLU A 3 -7.49 3.12 -28.52
CA GLU A 3 -7.35 1.88 -27.76
C GLU A 3 -5.99 1.26 -28.09
N TRP A 4 -5.27 0.85 -27.06
CA TRP A 4 -3.95 0.24 -27.15
C TRP A 4 -3.95 -1.07 -26.38
N PRO A 5 -4.00 -2.23 -27.06
CA PRO A 5 -3.72 -3.51 -26.43
C PRO A 5 -2.22 -3.59 -26.09
N VAL A 6 -1.90 -3.93 -24.86
CA VAL A 6 -0.54 -4.09 -24.35
C VAL A 6 -0.33 -5.54 -23.94
N ALA A 7 0.31 -6.32 -24.81
CA ALA A 7 0.63 -7.74 -24.59
C ALA A 7 2.09 -7.98 -24.17
N GLU A 8 2.94 -6.96 -24.29
CA GLU A 8 4.38 -6.99 -23.99
C GLU A 8 4.75 -5.68 -23.28
N PRO A 9 5.89 -5.64 -22.55
CA PRO A 9 6.35 -4.42 -21.90
C PRO A 9 6.40 -3.22 -22.85
N ARG A 10 5.77 -2.11 -22.46
CA ARG A 10 5.56 -0.96 -23.33
C ARG A 10 5.38 0.32 -22.54
N LYS A 11 5.84 1.43 -23.12
CA LYS A 11 5.57 2.79 -22.66
C LYS A 11 4.57 3.47 -23.59
N LEU A 12 3.62 4.19 -23.00
CA LEU A 12 2.60 4.99 -23.69
C LEU A 12 2.60 6.40 -23.09
N THR A 13 2.51 7.41 -23.95
CA THR A 13 2.36 8.82 -23.57
C THR A 13 1.04 9.32 -24.13
N PHE A 14 0.31 10.10 -23.34
CA PHE A 14 -1.02 10.59 -23.70
C PHE A 14 -0.97 12.11 -23.84
N ASP A 15 -1.02 12.60 -25.09
CA ASP A 15 -0.99 14.03 -25.39
C ASP A 15 -2.30 14.73 -24.99
N ASP A 16 -3.43 14.03 -25.08
CA ASP A 16 -4.72 14.51 -24.62
C ASP A 16 -4.77 14.55 -23.07
N PRO A 17 -5.39 15.57 -22.44
CA PRO A 17 -5.45 15.69 -21.00
C PRO A 17 -6.08 14.49 -20.29
N VAL A 18 -5.45 14.02 -19.21
CA VAL A 18 -5.98 12.95 -18.34
C VAL A 18 -6.51 13.56 -17.04
N THR A 19 -7.84 13.67 -16.96
CA THR A 19 -8.57 14.22 -15.79
C THR A 19 -9.10 13.14 -14.85
N ALA A 20 -9.23 11.91 -15.34
CA ALA A 20 -9.60 10.74 -14.57
C ALA A 20 -8.76 9.53 -14.98
N LEU A 21 -8.41 8.69 -14.00
CA LEU A 21 -7.65 7.46 -14.19
C LEU A 21 -8.41 6.30 -13.54
N HIS A 22 -8.69 5.27 -14.31
CA HIS A 22 -9.25 4.00 -13.83
C HIS A 22 -8.26 2.87 -14.08
N VAL A 23 -7.85 2.16 -13.04
CA VAL A 23 -6.93 1.02 -13.16
C VAL A 23 -7.56 -0.23 -12.54
N ARG A 24 -7.52 -1.35 -13.24
CA ARG A 24 -7.96 -2.65 -12.73
C ARG A 24 -6.96 -3.74 -13.07
N ILE A 25 -6.24 -4.22 -12.06
CA ILE A 25 -5.21 -5.23 -12.20
C ILE A 25 -5.46 -6.39 -11.24
N ALA A 26 -5.10 -7.59 -11.69
CA ALA A 26 -5.09 -8.79 -10.88
C ALA A 26 -3.68 -9.38 -10.92
N ASN A 27 -3.10 -9.59 -9.73
CA ASN A 27 -1.71 -9.92 -9.48
C ASN A 27 -0.69 -8.88 -10.01
N GLY A 28 0.43 -8.76 -9.31
CA GLY A 28 1.48 -7.80 -9.65
C GLY A 28 1.34 -6.48 -8.88
N THR A 29 1.55 -5.35 -9.57
CA THR A 29 1.69 -4.04 -8.91
C THR A 29 1.11 -2.92 -9.77
N VAL A 30 0.46 -1.96 -9.11
CA VAL A 30 0.01 -0.69 -9.68
C VAL A 30 0.67 0.45 -8.91
N ASN A 31 1.47 1.26 -9.58
CA ASN A 31 2.04 2.49 -9.04
C ASN A 31 1.40 3.68 -9.76
N VAL A 32 0.81 4.61 -9.01
CA VAL A 32 0.28 5.87 -9.53
C VAL A 32 0.99 7.00 -8.80
N VAL A 33 1.64 7.88 -9.56
CA VAL A 33 2.39 9.01 -9.03
C VAL A 33 1.92 10.29 -9.71
N ALA A 34 1.77 11.35 -8.94
CA ALA A 34 1.49 12.67 -9.47
C ALA A 34 2.71 13.26 -10.20
N ILE A 35 2.45 14.01 -11.26
CA ILE A 35 3.45 14.86 -11.93
C ILE A 35 2.99 16.31 -11.94
N ASP A 36 3.95 17.22 -11.80
CA ASP A 36 3.71 18.67 -11.82
C ASP A 36 3.51 19.20 -13.25
N GLU A 37 4.26 18.65 -14.21
CA GLU A 37 4.26 19.08 -15.60
C GLU A 37 4.38 17.89 -16.56
N GLY A 38 3.87 18.08 -17.78
CA GLY A 38 3.99 17.13 -18.89
C GLY A 38 2.76 16.24 -19.10
N PRO A 39 2.75 15.50 -20.22
CA PRO A 39 1.67 14.56 -20.53
C PRO A 39 1.68 13.37 -19.56
N ALA A 40 0.49 12.80 -19.35
CA ALA A 40 0.40 11.56 -18.61
C ALA A 40 1.17 10.45 -19.34
N HIS A 41 1.78 9.53 -18.60
CA HIS A 41 2.44 8.38 -19.20
C HIS A 41 2.21 7.11 -18.39
N LEU A 42 2.18 6.01 -19.13
CA LEU A 42 1.97 4.67 -18.63
C LEU A 42 3.17 3.82 -19.05
N GLU A 43 3.76 3.13 -18.09
CA GLU A 43 4.75 2.08 -18.30
C GLU A 43 4.20 0.75 -17.80
N VAL A 44 4.10 -0.22 -18.70
CA VAL A 44 3.92 -1.63 -18.36
C VAL A 44 5.29 -2.27 -18.47
N SER A 45 5.94 -2.57 -17.34
CA SER A 45 7.31 -3.09 -17.33
C SER A 45 7.38 -4.62 -17.38
N ALA A 46 6.32 -5.27 -16.90
CA ALA A 46 6.15 -6.71 -16.98
C ALA A 46 4.66 -7.03 -17.17
N ILE A 47 4.38 -8.02 -18.02
CA ILE A 47 3.04 -8.58 -18.20
C ILE A 47 3.13 -10.06 -18.53
N GLU A 48 2.31 -10.86 -17.86
CA GLU A 48 2.08 -12.26 -18.17
C GLU A 48 0.58 -12.48 -18.36
N GLY A 49 0.19 -13.28 -19.36
CA GLY A 49 -1.20 -13.61 -19.62
C GLY A 49 -1.85 -12.72 -20.70
N PRO A 50 -3.18 -12.47 -20.60
CA PRO A 50 -3.91 -11.64 -21.57
C PRO A 50 -3.38 -10.19 -21.61
N PRO A 51 -3.55 -9.48 -22.75
CA PRO A 51 -3.14 -8.09 -22.83
C PRO A 51 -3.92 -7.19 -21.87
N LEU A 52 -3.28 -6.12 -21.40
CA LEU A 52 -3.97 -5.00 -20.79
C LEU A 52 -4.55 -4.11 -21.88
N MET A 53 -5.83 -3.77 -21.74
CA MET A 53 -6.49 -2.80 -22.59
C MET A 53 -6.33 -1.42 -21.97
N VAL A 54 -5.71 -0.55 -22.75
CA VAL A 54 -5.54 0.87 -22.41
C VAL A 54 -6.45 1.67 -23.32
N THR A 55 -7.34 2.48 -22.76
CA THR A 55 -8.24 3.34 -23.54
C THR A 55 -8.24 4.76 -22.96
N GLN A 56 -8.42 5.74 -23.84
CA GLN A 56 -8.62 7.13 -23.42
C GLN A 56 -9.89 7.68 -24.05
N GLU A 57 -10.85 8.09 -23.22
CA GLU A 57 -12.12 8.66 -23.68
C GLU A 57 -12.54 9.81 -22.78
N ASN A 58 -12.85 10.97 -23.38
CA ASN A 58 -13.35 12.15 -22.65
C ASN A 58 -12.47 12.53 -21.44
N GLY A 59 -11.14 12.43 -21.58
CA GLY A 59 -10.17 12.70 -20.53
C GLY A 59 -10.08 11.64 -19.42
N THR A 60 -10.69 10.48 -19.60
CA THR A 60 -10.57 9.31 -18.72
C THR A 60 -9.62 8.29 -19.33
N LEU A 61 -8.50 8.02 -18.67
CA LEU A 61 -7.58 6.93 -19.00
C LEU A 61 -8.00 5.67 -18.25
N THR A 62 -8.24 4.58 -18.97
CA THR A 62 -8.57 3.28 -18.37
C THR A 62 -7.47 2.26 -18.69
N VAL A 63 -7.00 1.53 -17.69
CA VAL A 63 -6.03 0.43 -17.81
C VAL A 63 -6.62 -0.80 -17.13
N ALA A 64 -7.08 -1.79 -17.89
CA ALA A 64 -7.74 -2.96 -17.34
C ALA A 64 -7.57 -4.20 -18.24
N TYR A 65 -7.80 -5.39 -17.70
CA TYR A 65 -8.02 -6.57 -18.55
C TYR A 65 -9.40 -6.49 -19.23
N GLU A 66 -9.47 -6.98 -20.46
CA GLU A 66 -10.67 -7.05 -21.31
C GLU A 66 -11.87 -7.75 -20.60
N ASP A 67 -11.58 -8.76 -19.76
CA ASP A 67 -12.56 -9.57 -19.04
C ASP A 67 -13.08 -8.94 -17.74
N LEU A 68 -12.69 -7.71 -17.38
CA LEU A 68 -13.10 -7.04 -16.14
C LEU A 68 -14.09 -5.88 -16.39
N PRO A 69 -15.28 -6.12 -16.98
CA PRO A 69 -16.31 -5.09 -17.02
C PRO A 69 -16.80 -4.78 -15.60
N TRP A 70 -17.24 -3.54 -15.39
CA TRP A 70 -17.71 -3.02 -14.09
C TRP A 70 -18.91 -3.78 -13.50
N LYS A 71 -19.53 -4.69 -14.26
CA LYS A 71 -20.65 -5.54 -13.86
C LYS A 71 -20.26 -7.02 -14.01
N GLY A 72 -20.16 -7.73 -12.89
CA GLY A 72 -20.24 -9.20 -12.85
C GLY A 72 -18.93 -9.92 -12.51
N PHE A 73 -18.89 -10.50 -11.30
CA PHE A 73 -17.77 -11.25 -10.72
C PHE A 73 -17.86 -12.78 -10.93
N LEU A 74 -18.66 -13.27 -11.89
CA LEU A 74 -18.98 -14.70 -12.05
C LEU A 74 -18.25 -15.44 -13.19
N LYS A 75 -17.29 -14.81 -13.89
CA LYS A 75 -16.56 -15.43 -15.02
C LYS A 75 -15.07 -15.76 -14.73
N TRP A 76 -14.71 -15.99 -13.47
CA TRP A 76 -13.31 -16.29 -13.08
C TRP A 76 -12.86 -17.75 -13.37
N LEU A 77 -13.78 -18.67 -13.68
CA LEU A 77 -13.55 -20.12 -13.85
C LEU A 77 -12.77 -20.56 -15.12
N ASP A 78 -11.92 -19.71 -15.69
CA ASP A 78 -11.09 -20.10 -16.83
C ASP A 78 -9.67 -20.51 -16.39
N ARG A 79 -9.21 -21.69 -16.81
CA ARG A 79 -7.89 -22.25 -16.42
C ARG A 79 -6.71 -21.42 -16.95
N LYS A 80 -6.95 -20.55 -17.94
CA LYS A 80 -6.00 -19.56 -18.47
C LYS A 80 -5.90 -18.30 -17.59
N ALA A 81 -6.85 -18.09 -16.67
CA ALA A 81 -6.90 -16.92 -15.79
C ALA A 81 -5.91 -16.97 -14.61
N TRP A 82 -5.26 -18.11 -14.37
CA TRP A 82 -4.34 -18.31 -13.23
C TRP A 82 -2.92 -17.74 -13.42
N ARG A 83 -2.55 -17.32 -14.64
CA ARG A 83 -1.25 -16.71 -14.94
C ARG A 83 -1.42 -15.33 -15.58
N ARG A 84 -2.17 -14.45 -14.90
CA ARG A 84 -2.20 -13.04 -15.24
C ARG A 84 -1.47 -12.25 -14.17
N SER A 85 -0.55 -11.40 -14.55
CA SER A 85 0.17 -10.48 -13.67
C SER A 85 0.64 -9.30 -14.50
N ALA A 86 0.63 -8.10 -13.93
CA ALA A 86 1.21 -6.94 -14.58
C ALA A 86 1.87 -6.02 -13.56
N VAL A 87 2.96 -5.38 -13.98
CA VAL A 87 3.59 -4.27 -13.25
C VAL A 87 3.33 -3.00 -14.05
N VAL A 88 2.50 -2.14 -13.49
CA VAL A 88 1.96 -0.94 -14.14
C VAL A 88 2.38 0.28 -13.34
N SER A 89 3.06 1.22 -13.99
CA SER A 89 3.42 2.52 -13.42
C SER A 89 2.77 3.63 -14.24
N LEU A 90 2.03 4.51 -13.57
CA LEU A 90 1.35 5.65 -14.17
C LEU A 90 1.81 6.94 -13.51
N ALA A 91 2.16 7.90 -14.35
CA ALA A 91 2.38 9.28 -13.96
C ALA A 91 1.25 10.12 -14.54
N VAL A 92 0.51 10.79 -13.67
CA VAL A 92 -0.68 11.58 -14.05
C VAL A 92 -0.65 12.95 -13.37
N PRO A 93 -1.28 13.99 -13.93
CA PRO A 93 -1.41 15.28 -13.27
C PRO A 93 -1.95 15.15 -11.83
N ALA A 94 -1.45 15.96 -10.90
CA ALA A 94 -1.83 15.84 -9.49
C ALA A 94 -3.35 15.95 -9.24
N GLN A 95 -4.08 16.70 -10.07
CA GLN A 95 -5.53 16.91 -9.93
C GLN A 95 -6.37 15.76 -10.51
N THR A 96 -5.74 14.75 -11.12
CA THR A 96 -6.44 13.60 -11.70
C THR A 96 -7.25 12.87 -10.62
N ARG A 97 -8.51 12.51 -10.95
CA ARG A 97 -9.33 11.64 -10.10
C ARG A 97 -8.91 10.20 -10.34
N VAL A 98 -8.49 9.50 -9.30
CA VAL A 98 -7.90 8.16 -9.41
C VAL A 98 -8.85 7.12 -8.81
N GLU A 99 -9.22 6.10 -9.59
CA GLU A 99 -9.86 4.88 -9.11
C GLU A 99 -8.99 3.66 -9.43
N VAL A 100 -8.50 2.97 -8.40
CA VAL A 100 -7.66 1.77 -8.53
C VAL A 100 -8.38 0.58 -7.90
N GLY A 101 -8.58 -0.47 -8.69
CA GLY A 101 -9.09 -1.77 -8.24
C GLY A 101 -8.03 -2.84 -8.38
N VAL A 102 -7.66 -3.50 -7.28
CA VAL A 102 -6.62 -4.54 -7.27
C VAL A 102 -7.10 -5.83 -6.62
N ILE A 103 -6.75 -6.96 -7.24
CA ILE A 103 -6.98 -8.31 -6.71
C ILE A 103 -5.64 -9.01 -6.64
N SER A 104 -5.20 -9.41 -5.45
CA SER A 104 -3.87 -10.02 -5.23
C SER A 104 -2.71 -9.20 -5.80
N ALA A 105 -2.86 -7.88 -5.94
CA ALA A 105 -1.86 -6.97 -6.45
C ALA A 105 -1.66 -5.81 -5.48
N THR A 106 -0.43 -5.31 -5.37
CA THR A 106 -0.10 -4.15 -4.53
C THR A 106 -0.48 -2.87 -5.26
N ALA A 107 -1.04 -1.90 -4.55
CA ALA A 107 -1.35 -0.57 -5.08
C ALA A 107 -0.59 0.52 -4.32
N VAL A 108 0.14 1.37 -5.02
CA VAL A 108 0.76 2.57 -4.47
C VAL A 108 0.18 3.79 -5.18
N VAL A 109 -0.35 4.75 -4.42
CA VAL A 109 -0.85 6.01 -4.96
C VAL A 109 -0.20 7.17 -4.21
N SER A 110 0.49 8.06 -4.94
CA SER A 110 1.29 9.12 -4.35
C SER A 110 1.04 10.49 -4.98
N GLY A 111 0.97 11.53 -4.14
CA GLY A 111 0.96 12.95 -4.55
C GLY A 111 -0.32 13.46 -5.20
N ILE A 112 -1.42 12.69 -5.15
CA ILE A 112 -2.67 13.05 -5.81
C ILE A 112 -3.46 14.05 -4.95
N ASN A 113 -3.81 15.18 -5.58
CA ASN A 113 -4.65 16.25 -5.04
C ASN A 113 -6.12 16.10 -5.46
N GLY A 114 -6.38 15.30 -6.49
CA GLY A 114 -7.72 14.86 -6.86
C GLY A 114 -8.33 13.85 -5.87
N ARG A 115 -9.59 13.46 -6.12
CA ARG A 115 -10.21 12.35 -5.37
C ARG A 115 -9.48 11.05 -5.68
N ALA A 116 -9.13 10.29 -4.64
CA ALA A 116 -8.56 8.95 -4.78
C ALA A 116 -9.49 7.90 -4.18
N VAL A 117 -9.77 6.83 -4.94
CA VAL A 117 -10.55 5.67 -4.51
C VAL A 117 -9.74 4.41 -4.80
N VAL A 118 -9.41 3.64 -3.77
CA VAL A 118 -8.69 2.37 -3.92
C VAL A 118 -9.53 1.23 -3.35
N LYS A 119 -9.66 0.14 -4.12
CA LYS A 119 -10.41 -1.06 -3.74
C LYS A 119 -9.50 -2.27 -3.89
N GLY A 120 -9.08 -2.83 -2.76
CA GLY A 120 -8.25 -4.03 -2.68
C GLY A 120 -9.05 -5.24 -2.20
N ILE A 121 -8.61 -6.44 -2.60
CA ILE A 121 -9.09 -7.69 -2.00
C ILE A 121 -8.02 -8.26 -1.10
N SER A 122 -6.86 -8.62 -1.64
CA SER A 122 -5.81 -9.38 -0.93
C SER A 122 -4.41 -8.79 -1.04
N GLY A 123 -4.22 -7.76 -1.87
CA GLY A 123 -2.94 -7.06 -1.99
C GLY A 123 -2.93 -5.78 -1.17
N ASP A 124 -1.74 -5.43 -0.69
CA ASP A 124 -1.55 -4.26 0.16
C ASP A 124 -1.70 -2.95 -0.62
N THR A 125 -2.12 -1.91 0.08
CA THR A 125 -2.32 -0.56 -0.48
C THR A 125 -1.54 0.46 0.33
N THR A 126 -0.74 1.28 -0.35
CA THR A 126 0.01 2.38 0.25
C THR A 126 -0.42 3.70 -0.40
N LEU A 127 -0.86 4.65 0.43
CA LEU A 127 -1.34 5.97 0.01
C LEU A 127 -0.46 7.04 0.64
N VAL A 128 0.24 7.85 -0.17
CA VAL A 128 1.27 8.78 0.34
C VAL A 128 1.04 10.20 -0.18
N GLY A 129 1.01 11.18 0.72
CA GLY A 129 1.01 12.59 0.32
C GLY A 129 -0.24 12.99 -0.44
N LEU A 130 -1.40 12.44 -0.08
CA LEU A 130 -2.67 12.76 -0.75
C LEU A 130 -3.32 13.98 -0.09
N THR A 131 -3.90 14.87 -0.89
CA THR A 131 -4.51 16.11 -0.37
C THR A 131 -5.99 16.24 -0.68
N GLY A 132 -6.49 15.51 -1.69
CA GLY A 132 -7.91 15.40 -1.98
C GLY A 132 -8.63 14.38 -1.10
N PRO A 133 -9.96 14.21 -1.27
CA PRO A 133 -10.72 13.18 -0.55
C PRO A 133 -10.26 11.77 -0.92
N VAL A 134 -9.98 10.95 0.09
CA VAL A 134 -9.47 9.59 -0.06
C VAL A 134 -10.46 8.57 0.49
N ARG A 135 -10.70 7.52 -0.29
CA ARG A 135 -11.45 6.34 0.14
C ARG A 135 -10.66 5.08 -0.18
N ALA A 136 -10.42 4.23 0.81
CA ALA A 136 -9.87 2.89 0.59
C ALA A 136 -10.79 1.81 1.18
N ASP A 137 -11.05 0.77 0.41
CA ASP A 137 -11.80 -0.42 0.81
C ASP A 137 -10.90 -1.64 0.63
N THR A 138 -10.72 -2.46 1.65
CA THR A 138 -9.96 -3.72 1.57
C THR A 138 -10.71 -4.88 2.21
N VAL A 139 -10.43 -6.11 1.77
CA VAL A 139 -10.91 -7.32 2.44
C VAL A 139 -9.82 -7.85 3.37
N SER A 140 -8.69 -8.29 2.84
CA SER A 140 -7.60 -8.91 3.61
C SER A 140 -6.21 -8.28 3.38
N GLY A 141 -6.06 -7.38 2.41
CA GLY A 141 -4.82 -6.62 2.22
C GLY A 141 -4.72 -5.48 3.23
N ASN A 142 -3.51 -5.13 3.65
CA ASN A 142 -3.29 -4.03 4.58
C ASN A 142 -3.40 -2.69 3.85
N VAL A 143 -3.82 -1.63 4.56
CA VAL A 143 -3.82 -0.26 4.02
C VAL A 143 -2.98 0.63 4.90
N GLU A 144 -1.95 1.22 4.30
CA GLU A 144 -1.09 2.21 4.91
C GLU A 144 -1.34 3.57 4.26
N VAL A 145 -1.53 4.58 5.09
CA VAL A 145 -1.74 5.97 4.67
C VAL A 145 -0.74 6.86 5.38
N GLN A 146 0.04 7.62 4.62
CA GLN A 146 1.05 8.54 5.15
C GLN A 146 0.84 9.95 4.59
N ALA A 147 1.06 10.96 5.46
CA ALA A 147 1.07 12.38 5.08
C ALA A 147 -0.22 12.82 4.35
N LEU A 148 -1.37 12.42 4.89
CA LEU A 148 -2.68 12.77 4.34
C LEU A 148 -3.20 14.08 4.93
N THR A 149 -3.68 14.98 4.07
CA THR A 149 -4.29 16.26 4.49
C THR A 149 -5.78 16.37 4.14
N GLY A 150 -6.28 15.57 3.20
CA GLY A 150 -7.70 15.54 2.80
C GLY A 150 -8.57 14.61 3.66
N ASP A 151 -9.88 14.59 3.42
CA ASP A 151 -10.81 13.68 4.12
C ASP A 151 -10.44 12.20 3.89
N LEU A 152 -10.45 11.41 4.96
CA LEU A 152 -10.12 9.98 4.91
C LEU A 152 -11.33 9.10 5.24
N ARG A 153 -11.62 8.13 4.37
CA ARG A 153 -12.49 7.00 4.70
C ARG A 153 -11.83 5.65 4.40
N LEU A 154 -11.57 4.87 5.44
CA LEU A 154 -11.04 3.50 5.33
C LEU A 154 -12.08 2.48 5.77
N ASN A 155 -12.21 1.40 5.02
CA ASN A 155 -12.97 0.22 5.42
C ASN A 155 -12.12 -1.04 5.25
N SER A 156 -12.11 -1.92 6.26
CA SER A 156 -11.45 -3.22 6.20
C SER A 156 -12.32 -4.35 6.77
N VAL A 157 -12.17 -5.55 6.23
CA VAL A 157 -12.69 -6.77 6.87
C VAL A 157 -11.65 -7.33 7.82
N SER A 158 -10.48 -7.75 7.32
CA SER A 158 -9.45 -8.41 8.11
C SER A 158 -8.03 -7.87 7.91
N GLY A 159 -7.81 -6.96 6.97
CA GLY A 159 -6.51 -6.29 6.80
C GLY A 159 -6.29 -5.20 7.84
N ASP A 160 -5.04 -4.98 8.23
CA ASP A 160 -4.67 -3.92 9.17
C ASP A 160 -4.71 -2.55 8.48
N LEU A 161 -5.08 -1.53 9.26
CA LEU A 161 -5.22 -0.15 8.80
C LEU A 161 -4.28 0.75 9.60
N THR A 162 -3.31 1.35 8.92
CA THR A 162 -2.31 2.23 9.54
C THR A 162 -2.39 3.62 8.91
N VAL A 163 -2.53 4.65 9.75
CA VAL A 163 -2.51 6.06 9.34
C VAL A 163 -1.39 6.75 10.11
N ILE A 164 -0.43 7.33 9.39
CA ILE A 164 0.74 8.03 9.93
C ILE A 164 0.74 9.46 9.41
N GLU A 165 1.00 10.42 10.31
CA GLU A 165 1.06 11.85 9.97
C GLU A 165 -0.24 12.34 9.30
N GLY A 166 -1.38 11.91 9.82
CA GLY A 166 -2.67 12.40 9.37
C GLY A 166 -2.93 13.83 9.88
N SER A 167 -3.05 14.80 8.98
CA SER A 167 -3.52 16.16 9.26
C SER A 167 -4.94 16.40 8.69
N SER A 168 -5.67 15.32 8.41
CA SER A 168 -7.02 15.34 7.83
C SER A 168 -8.06 15.99 8.74
N PRO A 169 -8.96 16.83 8.21
CA PRO A 169 -10.05 17.41 9.01
C PRO A 169 -11.09 16.36 9.42
N SER A 170 -11.26 15.29 8.64
CA SER A 170 -12.13 14.16 8.96
C SER A 170 -11.45 12.84 8.67
N VAL A 171 -11.42 11.95 9.67
CA VAL A 171 -10.92 10.57 9.54
C VAL A 171 -12.01 9.62 9.98
N ARG A 172 -12.46 8.76 9.06
CA ARG A 172 -13.39 7.69 9.35
C ARG A 172 -12.77 6.34 9.02
N VAL A 173 -12.72 5.46 10.01
CA VAL A 173 -12.23 4.09 9.85
C VAL A 173 -13.26 3.10 10.37
N ASP A 174 -13.64 2.14 9.55
CA ASP A 174 -14.53 1.04 9.93
C ASP A 174 -13.78 -0.30 9.65
N SER A 175 -13.53 -1.11 10.69
CA SER A 175 -12.87 -2.44 10.61
C SER A 175 -13.75 -3.53 11.22
N ILE A 176 -13.57 -4.78 10.80
CA ILE A 176 -14.19 -5.94 11.46
C ILE A 176 -13.19 -6.58 12.42
N SER A 177 -12.10 -7.16 11.90
CA SER A 177 -11.12 -7.89 12.71
C SER A 177 -9.68 -7.40 12.60
N GLY A 178 -9.36 -6.56 11.60
CA GLY A 178 -8.02 -5.99 11.46
C GLY A 178 -7.73 -4.91 12.50
N SER A 179 -6.46 -4.75 12.85
CA SER A 179 -5.98 -3.74 13.78
C SER A 179 -6.01 -2.36 13.13
N VAL A 180 -6.28 -1.33 13.92
CA VAL A 180 -6.33 0.06 13.47
C VAL A 180 -5.33 0.87 14.28
N ILE A 181 -4.32 1.40 13.60
CA ILE A 181 -3.32 2.30 14.19
C ILE A 181 -3.49 3.67 13.55
N VAL A 182 -3.73 4.69 14.37
CA VAL A 182 -3.85 6.08 13.92
C VAL A 182 -2.88 6.93 14.69
N ASP A 183 -1.94 7.54 13.98
CA ASP A 183 -0.94 8.46 14.51
C ASP A 183 -1.08 9.82 13.81
N LEU A 184 -1.54 10.80 14.58
CA LEU A 184 -1.90 12.11 14.05
C LEU A 184 -0.71 13.07 14.05
N ASP A 185 -0.72 13.97 13.07
CA ASP A 185 0.25 15.05 12.99
C ASP A 185 0.03 16.10 14.11
N PRO A 186 1.05 16.43 14.93
CA PRO A 186 0.99 17.51 15.92
C PRO A 186 0.78 18.89 15.34
N ALA A 187 1.12 19.12 14.07
CA ALA A 187 0.82 20.38 13.38
C ALA A 187 -0.62 20.43 12.83
N GLY A 188 -1.36 19.32 12.95
CA GLY A 188 -2.73 19.19 12.46
C GLY A 188 -3.72 20.11 13.17
N ARG A 189 -4.73 20.57 12.43
CA ARG A 189 -5.88 21.30 12.99
C ARG A 189 -6.79 20.34 13.77
N SER A 190 -7.77 20.88 14.48
CA SER A 190 -8.85 20.10 15.09
C SER A 190 -9.51 19.17 14.06
N SER A 191 -9.47 17.86 14.32
CA SER A 191 -10.02 16.82 13.43
C SER A 191 -11.23 16.12 14.06
N ASP A 192 -12.19 15.68 13.23
CA ASP A 192 -13.23 14.73 13.62
C ASP A 192 -12.80 13.31 13.23
N ILE A 193 -12.42 12.53 14.24
CA ILE A 193 -11.89 11.17 14.10
C ILE A 193 -12.92 10.19 14.64
N ARG A 194 -13.35 9.28 13.77
CA ARG A 194 -14.28 8.20 14.11
C ARG A 194 -13.72 6.85 13.70
N LEU A 195 -13.46 6.02 14.70
CA LEU A 195 -12.93 4.67 14.53
C LEU A 195 -13.95 3.67 15.05
N THR A 196 -14.35 2.72 14.21
CA THR A 196 -15.27 1.64 14.56
C THR A 196 -14.58 0.31 14.27
N SER A 197 -14.59 -0.61 15.23
CA SER A 197 -14.12 -1.98 15.05
C SER A 197 -15.14 -2.97 15.64
N ILE A 198 -15.06 -4.25 15.31
CA ILE A 198 -15.81 -5.30 16.00
C ILE A 198 -14.88 -6.03 16.97
N SER A 199 -13.83 -6.67 16.45
CA SER A 199 -12.88 -7.46 17.24
C SER A 199 -11.42 -7.02 17.11
N GLY A 200 -11.10 -6.16 16.15
CA GLY A 200 -9.75 -5.63 15.98
C GLY A 200 -9.38 -4.62 17.05
N GLU A 201 -8.08 -4.52 17.34
CA GLU A 201 -7.52 -3.56 18.28
C GLU A 201 -7.47 -2.16 17.66
N ILE A 202 -7.63 -1.12 18.49
CA ILE A 202 -7.50 0.28 18.06
C ILE A 202 -6.43 0.95 18.91
N ALA A 203 -5.35 1.41 18.28
CA ALA A 203 -4.34 2.24 18.91
C ALA A 203 -4.39 3.63 18.30
N VAL A 204 -4.57 4.66 19.14
CA VAL A 204 -4.56 6.06 18.72
C VAL A 204 -3.45 6.79 19.43
N ARG A 205 -2.51 7.35 18.68
CA ARG A 205 -1.49 8.24 19.19
C ARG A 205 -1.87 9.69 18.90
N LEU A 206 -2.15 10.42 19.97
CA LEU A 206 -2.54 11.83 19.92
C LEU A 206 -1.31 12.73 20.14
N PRO A 207 -1.23 13.90 19.49
CA PRO A 207 -0.19 14.87 19.76
C PRO A 207 -0.28 15.41 21.18
N HIS A 208 0.82 15.94 21.70
CA HIS A 208 0.88 16.56 23.02
C HIS A 208 1.37 18.02 22.89
N PRO A 209 0.58 19.04 23.28
CA PRO A 209 -0.75 18.95 23.87
C PRO A 209 -1.83 18.50 22.87
N ALA A 210 -2.80 17.72 23.35
CA ALA A 210 -3.96 17.30 22.56
C ALA A 210 -5.15 18.27 22.78
N ASP A 211 -5.96 18.50 21.74
CA ASP A 211 -7.15 19.35 21.79
C ASP A 211 -8.38 18.64 21.18
N ALA A 212 -9.06 17.81 21.97
CA ALA A 212 -10.18 17.00 21.51
C ALA A 212 -11.15 16.59 22.62
N GLU A 213 -12.44 16.53 22.28
CA GLU A 213 -13.44 15.79 23.04
C GLU A 213 -13.28 14.29 22.75
N VAL A 214 -13.05 13.48 23.79
CA VAL A 214 -12.71 12.05 23.67
C VAL A 214 -13.87 11.20 24.17
N GLU A 215 -14.31 10.26 23.33
CA GLU A 215 -15.27 9.20 23.67
C GLU A 215 -14.75 7.86 23.16
N VAL A 216 -14.36 6.98 24.07
CA VAL A 216 -13.88 5.63 23.75
C VAL A 216 -14.74 4.59 24.44
N ASP A 217 -15.22 3.61 23.68
CA ASP A 217 -16.13 2.57 24.16
C ASP A 217 -15.66 1.18 23.71
N SER A 218 -15.56 0.23 24.65
CA SER A 218 -15.42 -1.20 24.35
C SER A 218 -16.44 -2.00 25.16
N ALA A 219 -17.21 -2.88 24.51
CA ALA A 219 -18.26 -3.64 25.20
C ALA A 219 -17.71 -4.75 26.10
N SER A 220 -16.66 -5.46 25.67
CA SER A 220 -16.02 -6.53 26.44
C SER A 220 -14.49 -6.52 26.43
N GLY A 221 -13.86 -5.65 25.63
CA GLY A 221 -12.41 -5.52 25.57
C GLY A 221 -11.83 -4.60 26.63
N THR A 222 -10.51 -4.37 26.57
CA THR A 222 -9.82 -3.47 27.50
C THR A 222 -9.63 -2.10 26.89
N VAL A 223 -9.81 -1.05 27.69
CA VAL A 223 -9.49 0.32 27.31
C VAL A 223 -8.39 0.83 28.24
N SER A 224 -7.33 1.40 27.66
CA SER A 224 -6.24 2.06 28.38
C SER A 224 -6.03 3.47 27.84
N SER A 225 -5.61 4.38 28.72
CA SER A 225 -5.31 5.76 28.37
C SER A 225 -4.04 6.19 29.07
N ALA A 226 -3.14 6.80 28.30
CA ALA A 226 -1.98 7.49 28.83
C ALA A 226 -2.31 8.90 29.34
N PHE A 227 -3.54 9.40 29.23
CA PHE A 227 -3.96 10.74 29.66
C PHE A 227 -4.64 10.71 31.04
N GLU A 228 -4.14 11.51 31.99
CA GLU A 228 -4.65 11.61 33.36
C GLU A 228 -5.97 12.39 33.46
N ASP A 229 -6.20 13.32 32.52
CA ASP A 229 -7.41 14.15 32.45
C ASP A 229 -8.65 13.39 31.97
N LEU A 230 -8.48 12.17 31.48
CA LEU A 230 -9.59 11.34 30.99
C LEU A 230 -10.17 10.48 32.12
N ARG A 231 -11.49 10.54 32.29
CA ARG A 231 -12.20 9.72 33.27
C ARG A 231 -12.47 8.35 32.66
N ILE A 232 -12.10 7.31 33.41
CA ILE A 232 -12.38 5.92 33.07
C ILE A 232 -13.59 5.48 33.88
N ASP A 233 -14.70 5.20 33.20
CA ASP A 233 -15.92 4.68 33.80
C ASP A 233 -16.11 3.20 33.40
N GLY A 234 -16.57 2.38 34.36
CA GLY A 234 -16.87 0.96 34.16
C GLY A 234 -16.00 0.04 35.02
N GLN A 235 -16.51 -0.34 36.19
CA GLN A 235 -15.83 -1.32 37.06
C GLN A 235 -16.05 -2.76 36.61
N TRP A 236 -17.21 -3.13 36.02
CA TRP A 236 -17.54 -4.47 35.52
C TRP A 236 -18.23 -4.40 34.15
N GLY A 237 -17.72 -5.10 33.14
CA GLY A 237 -18.30 -5.16 31.78
C GLY A 237 -17.75 -4.11 30.83
N ALA A 238 -18.64 -3.39 30.12
CA ALA A 238 -18.28 -2.38 29.14
C ALA A 238 -17.40 -1.28 29.74
N LYS A 239 -16.29 -0.99 29.08
CA LYS A 239 -15.32 0.04 29.50
C LYS A 239 -15.51 1.27 28.63
N LYS A 240 -15.71 2.42 29.28
CA LYS A 240 -15.88 3.70 28.62
C LYS A 240 -14.86 4.70 29.15
N ILE A 241 -14.18 5.41 28.25
CA ILE A 241 -13.35 6.56 28.59
C ILE A 241 -14.01 7.79 27.98
N THR A 242 -14.26 8.80 28.82
CA THR A 242 -14.72 10.10 28.36
C THR A 242 -13.92 11.22 28.99
N GLY A 243 -13.81 12.32 28.26
CA GLY A 243 -13.19 13.53 28.79
C GLY A 243 -12.86 14.51 27.69
N ARG A 244 -12.32 15.64 28.11
CA ARG A 244 -11.91 16.72 27.23
C ARG A 244 -10.43 16.95 27.43
N LEU A 245 -9.69 16.89 26.34
CA LEU A 245 -8.28 17.28 26.27
C LEU A 245 -8.22 18.70 25.72
N GLY A 246 -7.47 19.59 26.39
CA GLY A 246 -7.33 20.98 25.97
C GLY A 246 -8.66 21.73 25.90
N ALA A 247 -8.90 22.43 24.79
CA ALA A 247 -10.13 23.18 24.55
C ALA A 247 -11.25 22.32 23.93
N GLY A 248 -11.04 21.03 23.66
CA GLY A 248 -12.03 20.16 23.03
C GLY A 248 -12.49 20.61 21.64
N ASN A 249 -11.64 21.27 20.85
CA ASN A 249 -12.02 21.74 19.51
C ASN A 249 -12.12 20.61 18.48
N GLY A 250 -11.34 19.54 18.66
CA GLY A 250 -11.45 18.30 17.88
C GLY A 250 -12.41 17.29 18.51
N ARG A 251 -12.66 16.19 17.80
CA ARG A 251 -13.43 15.05 18.34
C ARG A 251 -12.71 13.75 18.03
N LEU A 252 -12.55 12.90 19.04
CA LEU A 252 -12.11 11.52 18.89
C LEU A 252 -13.20 10.60 19.43
N LYS A 253 -13.79 9.80 18.54
CA LYS A 253 -14.69 8.71 18.91
C LYS A 253 -14.11 7.37 18.45
N ALA A 254 -13.82 6.47 19.37
CA ALA A 254 -13.37 5.11 19.06
C ALA A 254 -14.28 4.07 19.72
N THR A 255 -14.83 3.14 18.93
CA THR A 255 -15.75 2.13 19.44
C THR A 255 -15.35 0.75 18.94
N THR A 256 -15.33 -0.24 19.84
CA THR A 256 -15.16 -1.65 19.50
C THR A 256 -16.10 -2.53 20.32
N VAL A 257 -16.34 -3.77 19.88
CA VAL A 257 -17.17 -4.71 20.63
C VAL A 257 -16.29 -5.53 21.58
N SER A 258 -15.34 -6.28 21.03
CA SER A 258 -14.46 -7.16 21.80
C SER A 258 -12.97 -6.79 21.73
N GLY A 259 -12.59 -5.85 20.86
CA GLY A 259 -11.21 -5.41 20.72
C GLY A 259 -10.73 -4.54 21.89
N SER A 260 -9.42 -4.40 22.01
CA SER A 260 -8.81 -3.46 22.95
C SER A 260 -8.66 -2.08 22.31
N ILE A 261 -8.76 -1.01 23.11
CA ILE A 261 -8.49 0.35 22.66
C ILE A 261 -7.41 0.98 23.55
N ALA A 262 -6.35 1.51 22.93
CA ALA A 262 -5.26 2.19 23.61
C ALA A 262 -5.15 3.63 23.11
N LEU A 263 -5.24 4.60 24.03
CA LEU A 263 -4.92 6.00 23.77
C LEU A 263 -3.51 6.32 24.29
N LEU A 264 -2.62 6.66 23.37
CA LEU A 264 -1.20 6.91 23.64
C LEU A 264 -0.87 8.39 23.44
N ARG A 265 0.06 8.91 24.24
CA ARG A 265 0.65 10.23 24.03
C ARG A 265 1.78 10.09 22.99
N ARG A 266 1.84 11.01 22.02
CA ARG A 266 3.06 11.24 21.26
C ARG A 266 4.05 11.99 22.16
N PRO A 267 5.29 11.52 22.32
CA PRO A 267 6.34 12.34 22.94
C PRO A 267 6.45 13.69 22.23
N PRO A 268 6.73 14.80 22.93
CA PRO A 268 7.04 16.06 22.25
C PRO A 268 8.21 15.81 21.29
N ALA A 269 8.14 16.39 20.08
CA ALA A 269 9.28 16.37 19.19
C ALA A 269 10.44 17.04 19.94
N GLU A 270 11.54 16.31 20.14
CA GLU A 270 12.79 16.95 20.54
C GLU A 270 13.18 17.83 19.36
N ASP A 271 13.08 19.15 19.54
CA ASP A 271 13.73 20.09 18.64
C ASP A 271 15.23 19.80 18.75
N GLU A 272 15.78 18.88 17.95
CA GLU A 272 17.23 18.70 17.86
C GLU A 272 17.80 19.94 17.17
N PRO A 273 18.49 20.86 17.89
CA PRO A 273 19.12 22.00 17.27
C PRO A 273 20.51 21.55 16.82
N TRP A 274 20.62 20.98 15.63
CA TRP A 274 21.92 20.82 14.96
C TRP A 274 22.22 22.06 14.12
N ASP A 275 22.40 23.20 14.77
CA ASP A 275 23.01 24.40 14.18
C ASP A 275 24.02 24.99 15.17
N GLU A 276 25.01 24.19 15.58
CA GLU A 276 26.32 24.78 15.88
C GLU A 276 27.14 24.72 14.60
N GLU A 277 27.02 25.78 13.79
CA GLU A 277 28.11 26.20 12.92
C GLU A 277 29.36 26.34 13.81
N VAL A 278 30.19 25.31 13.82
CA VAL A 278 31.54 25.38 14.35
C VAL A 278 32.30 26.38 13.48
N ASP A 279 32.37 27.63 13.94
CA ASP A 279 33.18 28.68 13.34
C ASP A 279 34.66 28.33 13.48
N PHE A 280 35.18 27.58 12.50
CA PHE A 280 36.60 27.24 12.40
C PHE A 280 37.49 28.45 12.05
N ARG A 281 36.99 29.70 11.99
CA ARG A 281 37.82 30.88 11.67
C ARG A 281 38.41 31.60 12.88
N LYS A 282 38.16 31.16 14.11
CA LYS A 282 38.75 31.82 15.29
C LYS A 282 39.75 30.94 16.05
N LYS A 283 40.88 30.69 15.40
CA LYS A 283 42.15 30.41 16.09
C LYS A 283 43.37 30.83 15.25
N ALA A 284 43.36 32.08 14.78
CA ALA A 284 44.58 32.81 14.46
C ALA A 284 44.88 33.73 15.65
N ASP A 285 45.62 33.19 16.62
CA ASP A 285 46.47 33.93 17.56
C ASP A 285 47.04 32.96 18.59
N ILE A 286 48.05 32.18 18.19
CA ILE A 286 49.11 31.74 19.10
C ILE A 286 50.42 31.71 18.31
N GLY A 287 51.28 32.70 18.58
CA GLY A 287 52.71 32.50 18.82
C GLY A 287 53.58 31.99 17.68
N GLU A 288 54.24 32.93 17.04
CA GLU A 288 55.51 32.79 16.34
C GLU A 288 56.55 32.02 17.20
N ASP A 289 57.08 30.90 16.69
CA ASP A 289 58.42 30.42 17.04
C ASP A 289 59.08 29.68 15.86
N ASP A 290 60.36 29.96 15.72
CA ASP A 290 61.28 29.75 14.61
C ASP A 290 61.78 28.31 14.53
N SER A 291 61.66 27.64 13.38
CA SER A 291 62.69 26.72 12.90
C SER A 291 62.43 26.23 11.46
N ARG A 292 63.46 26.41 10.66
CA ARG A 292 63.65 25.91 9.30
C ARG A 292 63.82 24.39 9.34
N ASP A 293 63.22 23.64 8.41
CA ASP A 293 63.96 22.88 7.38
C ASP A 293 63.08 21.89 6.57
N THR A 294 63.31 21.91 5.26
CA THR A 294 63.31 20.77 4.31
C THR A 294 61.99 20.06 3.92
N ALA A 295 61.63 20.22 2.64
CA ALA A 295 60.71 19.36 1.89
C ALA A 295 61.34 17.99 1.54
N PRO A 296 60.53 16.94 1.31
CA PRO A 296 60.58 16.35 -0.02
C PRO A 296 59.22 15.91 -0.62
N ALA A 297 59.25 15.78 -1.95
CA ALA A 297 58.19 15.45 -2.91
C ALA A 297 57.70 13.96 -2.84
N PRO A 298 56.61 13.58 -3.55
CA PRO A 298 56.03 12.24 -3.48
C PRO A 298 56.63 11.28 -4.54
N PRO A 299 56.67 9.96 -4.29
CA PRO A 299 56.74 8.97 -5.36
C PRO A 299 55.31 8.48 -5.69
N GLY A 300 54.89 8.23 -6.92
CA GLY A 300 55.64 7.76 -8.09
C GLY A 300 55.02 6.43 -8.55
N THR A 301 54.48 6.42 -9.75
CA THR A 301 53.67 5.39 -10.42
C THR A 301 54.47 4.21 -10.98
N GLY A 302 53.87 3.01 -10.93
CA GLY A 302 54.07 1.86 -11.83
C GLY A 302 55.26 0.91 -11.57
N PRO A 303 55.36 -0.26 -12.25
CA PRO A 303 54.52 -0.75 -13.35
C PRO A 303 54.11 -2.25 -13.30
N THR A 304 53.36 -2.62 -14.33
CA THR A 304 52.90 -3.92 -14.86
C THR A 304 53.96 -4.97 -15.19
N SER A 305 53.59 -6.27 -15.08
CA SER A 305 53.93 -7.45 -15.93
C SER A 305 53.76 -8.73 -15.07
N GLU A 306 53.41 -9.95 -15.48
CA GLU A 306 52.97 -10.63 -16.71
C GLU A 306 52.62 -12.07 -16.25
N THR A 307 51.76 -12.76 -16.99
CA THR A 307 51.38 -14.19 -16.85
C THR A 307 52.53 -15.12 -17.33
N PRO A 308 52.62 -16.38 -16.85
CA PRO A 308 52.19 -17.55 -17.65
C PRO A 308 51.49 -18.65 -16.79
N ALA A 309 50.34 -19.22 -17.17
CA ALA A 309 50.10 -20.37 -18.07
C ALA A 309 50.64 -21.75 -17.58
N SER A 310 49.70 -22.67 -17.26
CA SER A 310 49.66 -24.14 -17.54
C SER A 310 48.59 -24.79 -16.63
N ALA A 311 47.41 -25.21 -17.10
CA ALA A 311 47.09 -26.41 -17.89
C ALA A 311 47.33 -27.76 -17.16
N THR A 312 46.26 -28.37 -16.63
CA THR A 312 46.06 -29.84 -16.73
C THR A 312 44.57 -30.20 -16.75
N THR A 313 44.23 -30.97 -17.77
CA THR A 313 43.00 -31.69 -18.11
C THR A 313 42.65 -32.80 -17.13
N SER A 314 41.36 -33.05 -16.88
CA SER A 314 40.78 -34.41 -16.86
C SER A 314 39.25 -34.39 -16.73
N THR A 315 38.61 -35.23 -17.56
CA THR A 315 37.20 -35.62 -17.68
C THR A 315 37.25 -37.03 -18.29
N PRO A 316 36.23 -37.92 -18.26
CA PRO A 316 35.01 -38.05 -17.44
C PRO A 316 34.93 -39.43 -16.72
N ALA A 317 33.87 -39.66 -15.91
CA ALA A 317 33.38 -41.01 -15.65
C ALA A 317 31.83 -41.06 -15.70
N THR A 318 31.34 -41.93 -16.56
CA THR A 318 29.96 -42.37 -16.83
C THR A 318 29.55 -43.51 -15.87
N VAL A 319 28.26 -43.92 -15.89
CA VAL A 319 27.60 -45.16 -15.38
C VAL A 319 26.74 -44.90 -14.12
N SER A 320 25.46 -45.27 -13.99
CA SER A 320 24.48 -46.00 -14.84
C SER A 320 23.05 -45.82 -14.30
N THR A 321 22.08 -46.06 -15.19
CA THR A 321 20.65 -46.37 -14.93
C THR A 321 20.45 -47.74 -14.25
N PRO A 322 19.21 -48.00 -13.75
CA PRO A 322 18.46 -49.12 -14.33
C PRO A 322 16.95 -48.87 -14.56
N SER A 323 16.48 -49.31 -15.75
CA SER A 323 15.13 -49.88 -16.05
C SER A 323 15.01 -51.28 -15.41
N ALA A 324 13.88 -51.98 -15.26
CA ALA A 324 12.43 -51.83 -15.37
C ALA A 324 11.86 -53.12 -14.72
N ASP A 325 10.61 -53.16 -14.27
CA ASP A 325 9.76 -54.31 -14.62
C ASP A 325 8.26 -54.01 -14.48
N ALA A 326 7.50 -54.68 -15.34
CA ALA A 326 6.07 -54.57 -15.59
C ALA A 326 5.27 -55.68 -14.90
N SER A 327 3.96 -55.48 -14.79
CA SER A 327 2.87 -56.47 -14.87
C SER A 327 1.59 -55.85 -14.27
N ASP A 328 0.37 -56.24 -14.60
CA ASP A 328 -0.33 -56.67 -15.82
C ASP A 328 -1.82 -56.77 -15.39
N ALA A 329 -2.76 -56.65 -16.34
CA ALA A 329 -4.21 -56.93 -16.19
C ALA A 329 -5.02 -55.98 -15.25
N ASP A 330 -6.27 -55.62 -15.50
CA ASP A 330 -7.35 -56.34 -16.18
C ASP A 330 -8.42 -55.34 -16.67
N ALA A 331 -8.96 -55.56 -17.87
CA ALA A 331 -10.28 -55.08 -18.27
C ALA A 331 -11.25 -56.28 -18.09
N PRO A 332 -12.57 -56.11 -17.93
CA PRO A 332 -13.34 -56.02 -19.17
C PRO A 332 -14.73 -55.33 -19.10
N THR A 333 -15.22 -55.07 -20.32
CA THR A 333 -16.61 -55.11 -20.84
C THR A 333 -17.69 -54.07 -20.49
N ALA A 334 -18.29 -53.64 -21.59
CA ALA A 334 -19.44 -52.79 -21.81
C ALA A 334 -20.77 -53.31 -21.25
N LEU A 335 -21.71 -52.39 -21.02
CA LEU A 335 -23.14 -52.64 -21.26
C LEU A 335 -23.82 -51.38 -21.82
N ASP A 336 -24.45 -51.63 -22.96
CA ASP A 336 -25.47 -50.88 -23.69
C ASP A 336 -26.75 -50.68 -22.84
N GLY A 337 -27.53 -49.64 -23.13
CA GLY A 337 -28.84 -49.42 -22.51
C GLY A 337 -29.36 -47.98 -22.55
N SER A 338 -29.87 -47.54 -23.70
CA SER A 338 -31.05 -46.65 -23.74
C SER A 338 -32.32 -47.51 -23.55
N PRO A 339 -33.41 -46.99 -22.93
CA PRO A 339 -34.43 -46.31 -23.72
C PRO A 339 -35.25 -45.20 -23.01
N ASP A 340 -35.91 -44.39 -23.85
CA ASP A 340 -37.23 -43.73 -23.72
C ASP A 340 -37.57 -42.74 -22.59
N GLY A 341 -38.23 -41.65 -23.02
CA GLY A 341 -38.78 -40.54 -22.21
C GLY A 341 -40.03 -40.90 -21.38
N PRO A 342 -40.83 -39.93 -20.90
CA PRO A 342 -41.45 -38.91 -21.76
C PRO A 342 -41.54 -37.48 -21.17
N THR A 343 -41.99 -36.60 -22.07
CA THR A 343 -42.62 -35.28 -21.93
C THR A 343 -43.43 -35.02 -20.66
N HIS A 344 -43.33 -33.80 -20.10
CA HIS A 344 -44.47 -33.09 -19.54
C HIS A 344 -44.37 -31.56 -19.71
N GLU A 345 -45.40 -31.00 -20.32
CA GLU A 345 -45.79 -29.59 -20.35
C GLU A 345 -46.03 -29.00 -18.95
N LYS A 346 -45.69 -27.72 -18.79
CA LYS A 346 -46.50 -26.58 -18.29
C LYS A 346 -45.51 -25.43 -17.97
N GLY A 347 -45.63 -24.19 -18.44
CA GLY A 347 -46.82 -23.48 -18.90
C GLY A 347 -47.43 -22.68 -17.74
N LEU A 348 -46.71 -21.66 -17.25
CA LEU A 348 -47.15 -20.35 -16.71
C LEU A 348 -45.96 -19.63 -16.07
#